data_AF-A0A9Q4CVE0-F1
#
_entry.id   AF-A0A9Q4CVE0-F1
#
_cell.length_a   1.000
_cell.length_b   1.000
_cell.length_c   1.000
_cell.angle_alpha   90.00
_cell.angle_beta   90.00
_cell.angle_gamma   90.00
#
_symmetry.space_group_name_H-M   'P 1'
#
loop_
_entity.id
_entity.type
_entity.pdbx_description
1 polymer ?
#
loop_
_entity_poly.entity_id
_entity_poly.type
_entity_poly.pdbx_seq_one_letter_code
_entity_poly.pdbx_strand_id
1 'polypeptide(L)'
;MVRSSYWLGSALVVLGIISIAAVAFGVVESQHNEQLENQAAATRTISLEQARWDAQKVDQEALETEILRRNEDLQARFDKLTTTATALEETASYLPRTNDVLQKNLNILSQIPEKINQWKASSNVTEKERLSTLQAWQGSSTIVQEQLAKLTHSPDDNGTDLSATIHNFHRKVKQWMGGVKSSAPMGPKLPASGTDEVMTHSHMSKSTLNTLEKFTFPMTMTEVQSVGQVPGTSDLHSYEAKLHGTAAWFQVSERNHQVVAYEEQSSSQGPARYDVEEARTAAKTWLNRRGFSSLVWTNTSRIGNVCYITFVAKQGNRMVDKKSVVVKVNLVNNQVVGMNAISWFNHHVSPASTAQTVMSSNQFSGLFSSSFHPKVYRPAWYAAADGAYIPATSILGTEHGHTFDVVVSDKSKAILDIRYLD
;
A
#
# COMPACT_ATOMS: atom_id res chain seq x y z
N MET A 1 20.73 -29.38 79.28
CA MET A 1 19.52 -29.23 78.43
C MET A 1 19.43 -27.93 77.63
N VAL A 2 20.23 -26.88 77.87
CA VAL A 2 20.07 -25.57 77.20
C VAL A 2 20.70 -25.48 75.78
N ARG A 3 21.59 -26.39 75.39
CA ARG A 3 22.24 -26.36 74.06
C ARG A 3 21.39 -26.90 72.90
N SER A 4 20.33 -27.67 73.18
CA SER A 4 19.47 -28.27 72.15
C SER A 4 18.48 -27.28 71.54
N SER A 5 18.11 -26.22 72.27
CA SER A 5 17.06 -25.27 71.85
C SER A 5 17.57 -24.26 70.80
N TYR A 6 18.85 -23.90 70.84
CA TYR A 6 19.46 -22.94 69.91
C TYR A 6 19.62 -23.49 68.48
N TRP A 7 19.92 -24.78 68.35
CA TRP A 7 20.04 -25.44 67.04
C TRP A 7 18.69 -25.55 66.34
N LEU A 8 17.62 -25.83 67.08
CA LEU A 8 16.28 -25.93 66.52
C LEU A 8 15.74 -24.57 66.05
N GLY A 9 15.99 -23.50 66.82
CA GLY A 9 15.61 -22.15 66.42
C GLY A 9 16.35 -21.67 65.16
N SER A 10 17.64 -21.96 65.06
CA SER A 10 18.46 -21.58 63.89
C SER A 10 18.04 -22.34 62.63
N ALA A 11 17.72 -23.63 62.75
CA ALA A 11 17.22 -24.44 61.64
C ALA A 11 15.86 -23.94 61.11
N LEU A 12 14.95 -23.51 61.99
CA LEU A 12 13.64 -22.97 61.59
C LEU A 12 13.76 -21.62 60.89
N VAL A 13 14.69 -20.76 61.30
CA VAL A 13 14.95 -19.47 60.63
C VAL A 13 15.52 -19.70 59.22
N VAL A 14 16.47 -20.63 59.08
CA VAL A 14 17.05 -20.97 57.77
C VAL A 14 15.98 -21.55 56.83
N LEU A 15 15.14 -22.44 57.33
CA LEU A 15 14.01 -22.99 56.55
C LEU A 15 13.02 -21.90 56.13
N GLY A 16 12.70 -20.96 57.02
CA GLY A 16 11.84 -19.81 56.71
C GLY A 16 12.41 -18.94 55.60
N ILE A 17 13.72 -18.64 55.63
CA ILE A 17 14.38 -17.84 54.60
C ILE A 17 14.38 -18.57 53.24
N ILE A 18 14.65 -19.88 53.24
CA ILE A 18 14.62 -20.69 52.01
C ILE A 18 13.22 -20.71 51.41
N SER A 19 12.17 -20.88 52.22
CA SER A 19 10.78 -20.88 51.75
C SER A 19 10.38 -19.52 51.17
N ILE A 20 10.76 -18.40 51.80
CA ILE A 20 10.47 -17.06 51.28
C ILE A 20 11.21 -16.81 49.96
N ALA A 21 12.47 -17.23 49.85
CA ALA A 21 13.25 -17.10 48.62
C ALA A 21 12.65 -17.93 47.47
N ALA A 22 12.16 -19.13 47.74
CA ALA A 22 11.50 -19.98 46.74
C ALA A 22 10.19 -19.36 46.22
N VAL A 23 9.38 -18.77 47.11
CA VAL A 23 8.15 -18.07 46.72
C VAL A 23 8.47 -16.81 45.92
N ALA A 24 9.46 -16.02 46.34
CA ALA A 24 9.89 -14.83 45.61
C ALA A 24 10.40 -15.16 44.20
N PHE A 25 11.17 -16.24 44.07
CA PHE A 25 11.64 -16.73 42.78
C PHE A 25 10.48 -17.19 41.89
N GLY A 26 9.52 -17.95 42.44
CA GLY A 26 8.33 -18.38 41.71
C GLY A 26 7.46 -17.22 41.21
N VAL A 27 7.32 -16.14 41.99
CA VAL A 27 6.58 -14.93 41.57
C VAL A 27 7.31 -14.20 40.44
N VAL A 28 8.64 -14.05 40.55
CA VAL A 28 9.45 -13.41 39.50
C VAL A 28 9.39 -14.22 38.20
N GLU A 29 9.49 -15.54 38.27
CA GLU A 29 9.43 -16.41 37.10
C GLU A 29 8.03 -16.45 36.48
N SER A 30 6.97 -16.42 37.28
CA SER A 30 5.59 -16.26 36.78
C SER A 30 5.39 -14.94 36.04
N GLN A 31 5.90 -13.82 36.57
CA GLN A 31 5.81 -12.52 35.90
C GLN A 31 6.65 -12.48 34.61
N HIS A 32 7.80 -13.14 34.61
CA HIS A 32 8.63 -13.26 33.42
C HIS A 32 7.91 -14.06 32.32
N ASN A 33 7.26 -15.17 32.67
CA ASN A 33 6.48 -15.98 31.73
C ASN A 33 5.27 -15.22 31.17
N GLU A 34 4.56 -14.44 32.00
CA GLU A 34 3.45 -13.60 31.54
C GLU A 34 3.92 -12.49 30.57
N GLN A 35 5.10 -11.92 30.80
CA GLN A 35 5.70 -10.96 29.86
C GLN A 35 6.08 -11.61 28.53
N LEU A 36 6.63 -12.82 28.55
CA LEU A 36 6.95 -13.58 27.33
C LEU A 36 5.69 -13.93 26.53
N GLU A 37 4.60 -14.33 27.19
CA GLU A 37 3.31 -14.59 26.53
C GLU A 37 2.72 -13.33 25.90
N ASN A 38 2.75 -12.19 26.60
CA ASN A 38 2.28 -10.91 26.07
C ASN A 38 3.14 -10.42 24.89
N GLN A 39 4.46 -10.65 24.92
CA GLN A 39 5.35 -10.34 23.79
C GLN A 39 5.11 -11.27 22.61
N ALA A 40 4.88 -12.56 22.85
CA ALA A 40 4.52 -13.51 21.80
C ALA A 40 3.17 -13.13 21.17
N ALA A 41 2.20 -12.67 21.95
CA ALA A 41 0.92 -12.16 21.47
C ALA A 41 1.10 -10.87 20.64
N ALA A 42 1.91 -9.90 21.10
CA ALA A 42 2.18 -8.67 20.36
C ALA A 42 2.94 -8.94 19.04
N THR A 43 3.92 -9.85 19.06
CA THR A 43 4.67 -10.27 17.86
C THR A 43 3.75 -10.97 16.86
N ARG A 44 2.83 -11.82 17.35
CA ARG A 44 1.79 -12.43 16.50
C ARG A 44 0.89 -11.37 15.86
N THR A 45 0.44 -10.36 16.60
CA THR A 45 -0.37 -9.27 16.06
C THR A 45 0.38 -8.48 14.98
N ILE A 46 1.64 -8.12 15.21
CA ILE A 46 2.46 -7.41 14.22
C ILE A 46 2.69 -8.29 12.98
N SER A 47 2.97 -9.57 13.16
CA SER A 47 3.14 -10.51 12.03
C SER A 47 1.84 -10.70 11.24
N LEU A 48 0.69 -10.67 11.91
CA LEU A 48 -0.64 -10.74 11.30
C LEU A 48 -0.98 -9.46 10.54
N GLU A 49 -0.61 -8.29 11.07
CA GLU A 49 -0.78 -7.00 10.40
C GLU A 49 0.13 -6.88 9.17
N GLN A 50 1.39 -7.31 9.28
CA GLN A 50 2.33 -7.36 8.16
C GLN A 50 1.83 -8.34 7.09
N ALA A 51 1.40 -9.54 7.48
CA ALA A 51 0.79 -10.49 6.55
C ALA A 51 -0.50 -9.96 5.92
N ARG A 52 -1.28 -9.14 6.64
CA ARG A 52 -2.46 -8.44 6.10
C ARG A 52 -2.07 -7.41 5.06
N TRP A 53 -1.01 -6.65 5.31
CA TRP A 53 -0.50 -5.63 4.39
C TRP A 53 0.11 -6.28 3.13
N ASP A 54 0.86 -7.37 3.31
CA ASP A 54 1.42 -8.15 2.19
C ASP A 54 0.31 -8.83 1.40
N ALA A 55 -0.73 -9.36 2.05
CA ALA A 55 -1.93 -9.87 1.37
C ALA A 55 -2.69 -8.77 0.62
N GLN A 56 -2.84 -7.58 1.21
CA GLN A 56 -3.43 -6.41 0.52
C GLN A 56 -2.61 -5.97 -0.69
N LYS A 57 -1.29 -6.07 -0.62
CA LYS A 57 -0.39 -5.74 -1.72
C LYS A 57 -0.45 -6.78 -2.84
N VAL A 58 -0.46 -8.08 -2.50
CA VAL A 58 -0.69 -9.17 -3.47
C VAL A 58 -2.08 -9.06 -4.08
N ASP A 59 -3.11 -8.73 -3.29
CA ASP A 59 -4.47 -8.48 -3.77
C ASP A 59 -4.52 -7.24 -4.66
N GLN A 60 -3.74 -6.19 -4.38
CA GLN A 60 -3.66 -4.99 -5.21
C GLN A 60 -2.94 -5.27 -6.54
N GLU A 61 -1.81 -5.99 -6.52
CA GLU A 61 -1.08 -6.39 -7.72
C GLU A 61 -1.91 -7.37 -8.57
N ALA A 62 -2.63 -8.30 -7.92
CA ALA A 62 -3.58 -9.19 -8.56
C ALA A 62 -4.78 -8.41 -9.12
N LEU A 63 -5.27 -7.39 -8.42
CA LEU A 63 -6.34 -6.52 -8.88
C LEU A 63 -5.89 -5.66 -10.07
N GLU A 64 -4.68 -5.12 -10.07
CA GLU A 64 -4.12 -4.36 -11.19
C GLU A 64 -3.91 -5.25 -12.42
N THR A 65 -3.38 -6.46 -12.21
CA THR A 65 -3.23 -7.48 -13.27
C THR A 65 -4.59 -7.92 -13.80
N GLU A 66 -5.57 -8.11 -12.93
CA GLU A 66 -6.93 -8.49 -13.29
C GLU A 66 -7.68 -7.34 -13.97
N ILE A 67 -7.45 -6.07 -13.58
CA ILE A 67 -7.98 -4.88 -14.26
C ILE A 67 -7.39 -4.78 -15.66
N LEU A 68 -6.08 -4.98 -15.83
CA LEU A 68 -5.41 -5.00 -17.13
C LEU A 68 -5.97 -6.12 -18.02
N ARG A 69 -6.02 -7.36 -17.50
CA ARG A 69 -6.59 -8.51 -18.20
C ARG A 69 -8.06 -8.30 -18.56
N ARG A 70 -8.83 -7.67 -17.68
CA ARG A 70 -10.25 -7.32 -17.92
C ARG A 70 -10.38 -6.22 -18.95
N ASN A 71 -9.50 -5.24 -18.98
CA ASN A 71 -9.49 -4.20 -20.01
C ASN A 71 -9.16 -4.78 -21.39
N GLU A 72 -8.22 -5.73 -21.47
CA GLU A 72 -7.93 -6.46 -22.71
C GLU A 72 -9.11 -7.32 -23.18
N ASP A 73 -9.74 -8.08 -22.27
CA ASP A 73 -10.94 -8.89 -22.60
C ASP A 73 -12.13 -7.99 -23.01
N LEU A 74 -12.31 -6.86 -22.33
CA LEU A 74 -13.34 -5.86 -22.64
C LEU A 74 -13.09 -5.24 -24.02
N GLN A 75 -11.84 -4.93 -24.36
CA GLN A 75 -11.47 -4.39 -25.67
C GLN A 75 -11.73 -5.41 -26.80
N ALA A 76 -11.30 -6.66 -26.62
CA ALA A 76 -11.56 -7.73 -27.58
C ALA A 76 -13.08 -7.98 -27.77
N ARG A 77 -13.87 -7.82 -26.70
CA ARG A 77 -15.33 -7.91 -26.75
C ARG A 77 -15.97 -6.73 -27.47
N PHE A 78 -15.47 -5.50 -27.29
CA PHE A 78 -15.94 -4.35 -28.05
C PHE A 78 -15.68 -4.50 -29.53
N ASP A 79 -14.49 -4.97 -29.91
CA ASP A 79 -14.15 -5.14 -31.32
C ASP A 79 -15.08 -6.19 -31.97
N LYS A 80 -15.38 -7.29 -31.26
CA LYS A 80 -16.35 -8.29 -31.70
C LYS A 80 -17.79 -7.75 -31.81
N LEU A 81 -18.21 -6.89 -30.87
CA LEU A 81 -19.53 -6.27 -30.89
C LEU A 81 -19.66 -5.32 -32.08
N THR A 82 -18.64 -4.50 -32.33
CA THR A 82 -18.56 -3.62 -33.49
C THR A 82 -18.65 -4.40 -34.80
N THR A 83 -17.82 -5.45 -34.98
CA THR A 83 -17.89 -6.30 -36.18
C THR A 83 -19.28 -6.91 -36.38
N THR A 84 -19.93 -7.33 -35.30
CA THR A 84 -21.26 -7.95 -35.40
C THR A 84 -22.36 -6.94 -35.69
N ALA A 85 -22.27 -5.71 -35.15
CA ALA A 85 -23.18 -4.62 -35.46
C ALA A 85 -23.07 -4.22 -36.94
N THR A 86 -21.84 -4.11 -37.47
CA THR A 86 -21.59 -3.81 -38.89
C THR A 86 -22.16 -4.90 -39.80
N ALA A 87 -21.96 -6.18 -39.47
CA ALA A 87 -22.52 -7.29 -40.26
C ALA A 87 -24.07 -7.32 -40.25
N LEU A 88 -24.69 -6.96 -39.13
CA LEU A 88 -26.14 -6.84 -39.02
C LEU A 88 -26.68 -5.65 -39.83
N GLU A 89 -25.98 -4.52 -39.82
CA GLU A 89 -26.32 -3.35 -40.63
C GLU A 89 -26.23 -3.66 -42.13
N GLU A 90 -25.16 -4.34 -42.55
CA GLU A 90 -24.99 -4.83 -43.92
C GLU A 90 -26.13 -5.79 -44.32
N THR A 91 -26.41 -6.80 -43.49
CA THR A 91 -27.50 -7.77 -43.75
C THR A 91 -28.86 -7.08 -43.84
N ALA A 92 -29.11 -6.10 -42.97
CA ALA A 92 -30.38 -5.39 -42.92
C ALA A 92 -30.56 -4.38 -44.07
N SER A 93 -29.47 -3.93 -44.70
CA SER A 93 -29.53 -3.10 -45.89
C SER A 93 -30.22 -3.79 -47.09
N TYR A 94 -30.27 -5.13 -47.07
CA TYR A 94 -30.96 -5.96 -48.07
C TYR A 94 -32.44 -6.20 -47.78
N LEU A 95 -32.95 -5.79 -46.61
CA LEU A 95 -34.37 -5.95 -46.27
C LEU A 95 -35.23 -4.81 -46.84
N PRO A 96 -36.47 -5.09 -47.29
CA PRO A 96 -37.38 -4.05 -47.77
C PRO A 96 -37.62 -2.98 -46.70
N ARG A 97 -37.47 -1.70 -47.07
CA ARG A 97 -37.55 -0.53 -46.15
C ARG A 97 -38.93 -0.27 -45.51
N THR A 98 -39.92 -1.13 -45.74
CA THR A 98 -41.32 -0.89 -45.39
C THR A 98 -41.67 -1.17 -43.92
N ASN A 99 -40.71 -1.59 -43.09
CA ASN A 99 -40.95 -1.86 -41.67
C ASN A 99 -40.29 -0.80 -40.78
N ASP A 100 -41.06 0.21 -40.39
CA ASP A 100 -40.62 1.34 -39.55
C ASP A 100 -39.99 0.90 -38.22
N VAL A 101 -40.45 -0.23 -37.66
CA VAL A 101 -39.89 -0.80 -36.42
C VAL A 101 -38.48 -1.33 -36.65
N LEU A 102 -38.25 -1.96 -37.80
CA LEU A 102 -36.93 -2.49 -38.18
C LEU A 102 -35.95 -1.33 -38.42
N GLN A 103 -36.36 -0.29 -39.15
CA GLN A 103 -35.54 0.90 -39.39
C GLN A 103 -35.18 1.65 -38.11
N LYS A 104 -36.12 1.80 -37.17
CA LYS A 104 -35.86 2.42 -35.87
C LYS A 104 -34.81 1.65 -35.06
N ASN A 105 -34.84 0.31 -35.10
CA ASN A 105 -33.89 -0.52 -34.39
C ASN A 105 -32.51 -0.57 -35.07
N LEU A 106 -32.47 -0.53 -36.41
CA LEU A 106 -31.21 -0.44 -37.16
C LEU A 106 -30.47 0.86 -36.88
N ASN A 107 -31.20 1.98 -36.74
CA ASN A 107 -30.60 3.26 -36.36
C ASN A 107 -29.99 3.25 -34.95
N ILE A 108 -30.47 2.39 -34.04
CA ILE A 108 -29.87 2.21 -32.71
C ILE A 108 -28.58 1.38 -32.84
N LEU A 109 -28.60 0.32 -33.66
CA LEU A 109 -27.44 -0.56 -33.87
C LEU A 109 -26.29 0.14 -34.61
N SER A 110 -26.59 0.98 -35.60
CA SER A 110 -25.58 1.75 -36.35
C SER A 110 -24.86 2.79 -35.48
N GLN A 111 -25.47 3.24 -34.38
CA GLN A 111 -24.83 4.15 -33.42
C GLN A 111 -23.90 3.45 -32.41
N ILE A 112 -23.91 2.11 -32.33
CA ILE A 112 -23.11 1.38 -31.34
C ILE A 112 -21.60 1.56 -31.57
N PRO A 113 -21.05 1.40 -32.80
CA PRO A 113 -19.63 1.63 -33.06
C PRO A 113 -19.17 3.04 -32.71
N GLU A 114 -19.96 4.06 -33.07
CA GLU A 114 -19.65 5.45 -32.76
C GLU A 114 -19.63 5.70 -31.24
N LYS A 115 -20.63 5.19 -30.51
CA LYS A 115 -20.69 5.33 -29.04
C LYS A 115 -19.56 4.56 -28.34
N ILE A 116 -19.16 3.40 -28.85
CA ILE A 116 -17.98 2.66 -28.35
C ILE A 116 -16.71 3.49 -28.59
N ASN A 117 -16.57 4.13 -29.76
CA ASN A 117 -15.40 4.95 -30.06
C ASN A 117 -15.36 6.25 -29.23
N GLN A 118 -16.50 6.91 -29.02
CA GLN A 118 -16.63 8.05 -28.11
C GLN A 118 -16.29 7.64 -26.66
N TRP A 119 -16.70 6.43 -26.25
CA TRP A 119 -16.36 5.86 -24.96
C TRP A 119 -14.86 5.54 -24.83
N LYS A 120 -14.23 4.97 -25.87
CA LYS A 120 -12.77 4.72 -25.91
C LYS A 120 -11.96 6.03 -25.89
N ALA A 121 -12.49 7.10 -26.48
CA ALA A 121 -11.81 8.40 -26.59
C ALA A 121 -11.95 9.31 -25.36
N SER A 122 -12.87 9.00 -24.44
CA SER A 122 -13.12 9.84 -23.26
C SER A 122 -12.27 9.38 -22.07
N SER A 123 -11.17 10.08 -21.84
CA SER A 123 -10.23 9.80 -20.74
C SER A 123 -10.81 10.06 -19.33
N ASN A 124 -12.01 10.63 -19.21
CA ASN A 124 -12.57 11.14 -17.96
C ASN A 124 -13.91 10.47 -17.53
N VAL A 125 -14.33 9.38 -18.15
CA VAL A 125 -15.61 8.73 -17.76
C VAL A 125 -15.45 7.98 -16.45
N THR A 126 -16.19 8.41 -15.43
CA THR A 126 -16.22 7.79 -14.10
C THR A 126 -16.79 6.37 -14.16
N GLU A 127 -16.42 5.52 -13.21
CA GLU A 127 -16.93 4.13 -13.16
C GLU A 127 -18.47 4.06 -13.11
N LYS A 128 -19.10 5.01 -12.43
CA LYS A 128 -20.56 5.16 -12.34
C LYS A 128 -21.20 5.43 -13.71
N GLU A 129 -20.60 6.31 -14.50
CA GLU A 129 -21.06 6.60 -15.86
C GLU A 129 -20.86 5.38 -16.78
N ARG A 130 -19.74 4.66 -16.64
CA ARG A 130 -19.50 3.40 -17.37
C ARG A 130 -20.61 2.38 -17.08
N LEU A 131 -20.98 2.19 -15.81
CA LEU A 131 -22.03 1.24 -15.42
C LEU A 131 -23.40 1.67 -15.95
N SER A 132 -23.71 2.97 -15.91
CA SER A 132 -24.98 3.52 -16.44
C SER A 132 -25.11 3.35 -17.95
N THR A 133 -24.04 3.59 -18.72
CA THR A 133 -24.02 3.39 -20.17
C THR A 133 -24.22 1.92 -20.53
N LEU A 134 -23.57 1.00 -19.82
CA LEU A 134 -23.75 -0.44 -20.01
C LEU A 134 -25.19 -0.90 -19.71
N GLN A 135 -25.81 -0.37 -18.66
CA GLN A 135 -27.21 -0.65 -18.31
C GLN A 135 -28.20 -0.11 -19.36
N ALA A 136 -27.93 1.08 -19.92
CA ALA A 136 -28.75 1.64 -20.99
C ALA A 136 -28.68 0.77 -22.26
N TRP A 137 -27.48 0.31 -22.64
CA TRP A 137 -27.30 -0.60 -23.78
C TRP A 137 -27.97 -1.96 -23.54
N GLN A 138 -27.91 -2.46 -22.31
CA GLN A 138 -28.66 -3.65 -21.90
C GLN A 138 -30.16 -3.47 -22.14
N GLY A 139 -30.75 -2.38 -21.65
CA GLY A 139 -32.17 -2.08 -21.83
C GLY A 139 -32.58 -1.96 -23.30
N SER A 140 -31.78 -1.26 -24.11
CA SER A 140 -32.03 -1.17 -25.56
C SER A 140 -31.95 -2.53 -26.25
N SER A 141 -31.00 -3.40 -25.86
CA SER A 141 -30.88 -4.74 -26.44
C SER A 141 -32.10 -5.62 -26.16
N THR A 142 -32.72 -5.49 -24.98
CA THR A 142 -33.93 -6.24 -24.59
C THR A 142 -35.16 -5.76 -25.37
N ILE A 143 -35.32 -4.45 -25.56
CA ILE A 143 -36.43 -3.89 -26.36
C ILE A 143 -36.33 -4.37 -27.82
N VAL A 144 -35.13 -4.37 -28.41
CA VAL A 144 -34.88 -4.88 -29.76
C VAL A 144 -35.21 -6.38 -29.85
N GLN A 145 -34.90 -7.18 -28.82
CA GLN A 145 -35.25 -8.60 -28.76
C GLN A 145 -36.76 -8.83 -28.76
N GLU A 146 -37.51 -8.11 -27.93
CA GLU A 146 -38.96 -8.25 -27.87
C GLU A 146 -39.63 -7.86 -29.18
N GLN A 147 -39.09 -6.87 -29.89
CA GLN A 147 -39.62 -6.43 -31.18
C GLN A 147 -39.24 -7.38 -32.32
N LEU A 148 -38.00 -7.88 -32.37
CA LEU A 148 -37.59 -8.87 -33.36
C LEU A 148 -38.29 -10.22 -33.17
N ALA A 149 -38.50 -10.66 -31.92
CA ALA A 149 -39.27 -11.86 -31.62
C ALA A 149 -40.72 -11.75 -32.14
N LYS A 150 -41.33 -10.56 -32.08
CA LYS A 150 -42.66 -10.32 -32.65
C LYS A 150 -42.68 -10.39 -34.19
N LEU A 151 -41.58 -10.02 -34.84
CA LEU A 151 -41.45 -10.06 -36.30
C LEU A 151 -41.16 -11.48 -36.83
N THR A 152 -40.42 -12.31 -36.09
CA THR A 152 -40.11 -13.70 -36.48
C THR A 152 -41.23 -14.70 -36.21
N HIS A 153 -42.33 -14.30 -35.58
CA HIS A 153 -43.54 -15.12 -35.40
C HIS A 153 -44.60 -14.86 -36.48
N SER A 154 -44.25 -14.17 -37.57
CA SER A 154 -45.12 -14.10 -38.75
C SER A 154 -45.18 -15.49 -39.41
N PRO A 155 -46.36 -16.10 -39.60
CA PRO A 155 -46.49 -17.51 -40.01
C PRO A 155 -45.96 -17.87 -41.41
N ASP A 156 -45.60 -16.89 -42.24
CA ASP A 156 -45.48 -17.10 -43.69
C ASP A 156 -44.05 -17.00 -44.27
N ASP A 157 -43.01 -16.79 -43.46
CA ASP A 157 -41.64 -16.67 -44.02
C ASP A 157 -40.79 -17.94 -43.86
N ASN A 158 -40.60 -18.64 -44.99
CA ASN A 158 -39.57 -19.66 -45.22
C ASN A 158 -38.15 -19.05 -45.26
N GLY A 159 -37.83 -18.14 -44.33
CA GLY A 159 -36.59 -17.34 -44.29
C GLY A 159 -35.55 -17.91 -43.32
N THR A 160 -34.93 -19.02 -43.68
CA THR A 160 -33.76 -19.58 -42.99
C THR A 160 -32.51 -18.75 -43.26
N ASP A 161 -32.29 -17.66 -42.50
CA ASP A 161 -30.93 -17.18 -42.14
C ASP A 161 -30.98 -16.05 -41.08
N LEU A 162 -31.96 -15.16 -41.20
CA LEU A 162 -32.04 -13.96 -40.35
C LEU A 162 -32.40 -14.29 -38.90
N SER A 163 -33.35 -15.20 -38.68
CA SER A 163 -33.73 -15.66 -37.34
C SER A 163 -32.55 -16.35 -36.64
N ALA A 164 -31.78 -17.19 -37.33
CA ALA A 164 -30.59 -17.84 -36.79
C ALA A 164 -29.47 -16.83 -36.46
N THR A 165 -29.27 -15.82 -37.30
CA THR A 165 -28.29 -14.75 -37.10
C THR A 165 -28.65 -13.87 -35.89
N ILE A 166 -29.91 -13.47 -35.76
CA ILE A 166 -30.43 -12.71 -34.62
C ILE A 166 -30.33 -13.52 -33.32
N HIS A 167 -30.69 -14.82 -33.38
CA HIS A 167 -30.62 -15.70 -32.21
C HIS A 167 -29.17 -15.94 -31.76
N ASN A 168 -28.23 -16.05 -32.69
CA ASN A 168 -26.79 -16.13 -32.41
C ASN A 168 -26.24 -14.84 -31.79
N PHE A 169 -26.63 -13.67 -32.30
CA PHE A 169 -26.26 -12.38 -31.72
C PHE A 169 -26.78 -12.25 -30.28
N HIS A 170 -28.04 -12.60 -30.06
CA HIS A 170 -28.67 -12.57 -28.74
C HIS A 170 -27.95 -13.46 -27.72
N ARG A 171 -27.63 -14.70 -28.08
CA ARG A 171 -26.90 -15.64 -27.21
C ARG A 171 -25.55 -15.06 -26.78
N LYS A 172 -24.83 -14.42 -27.71
CA LYS A 172 -23.53 -13.79 -27.45
C LYS A 172 -23.66 -12.57 -26.54
N VAL A 173 -24.67 -11.72 -26.71
CA VAL A 173 -24.94 -10.56 -25.83
C VAL A 173 -25.36 -11.00 -24.42
N LYS A 174 -26.20 -12.03 -24.30
CA LYS A 174 -26.62 -12.57 -22.99
C LYS A 174 -25.46 -13.20 -22.22
N GLN A 175 -24.61 -13.97 -22.90
CA GLN A 175 -23.36 -14.51 -22.34
C GLN A 175 -22.39 -13.40 -21.93
N TRP A 176 -22.28 -12.34 -22.74
CA TRP A 176 -21.48 -11.15 -22.42
C TRP A 176 -21.95 -10.49 -21.12
N MET A 177 -23.25 -10.21 -20.95
CA MET A 177 -23.77 -9.54 -19.75
C MET A 177 -23.76 -10.41 -18.50
N GLY A 178 -23.90 -11.73 -18.65
CA GLY A 178 -23.74 -12.67 -17.54
C GLY A 178 -22.34 -12.60 -16.93
N GLY A 179 -21.32 -12.48 -17.78
CA GLY A 179 -19.93 -12.32 -17.36
C GLY A 179 -19.62 -10.96 -16.72
N VAL A 180 -20.30 -9.89 -17.13
CA VAL A 180 -20.14 -8.53 -16.55
C VAL A 180 -20.77 -8.43 -15.15
N LYS A 181 -21.94 -9.06 -14.92
CA LYS A 181 -22.61 -9.05 -13.61
C LYS A 181 -21.91 -9.92 -12.56
N SER A 182 -21.28 -11.02 -12.95
CA SER A 182 -20.52 -11.90 -12.05
C SER A 182 -19.11 -11.39 -11.73
N SER A 183 -18.63 -10.35 -12.41
CA SER A 183 -17.30 -9.76 -12.23
C SER A 183 -17.29 -8.39 -11.54
N ALA A 184 -18.47 -7.85 -11.16
CA ALA A 184 -18.55 -6.64 -10.35
C ALA A 184 -18.06 -6.93 -8.91
N PRO A 185 -17.01 -6.27 -8.41
CA PRO A 185 -16.53 -6.48 -7.06
C PRO A 185 -17.56 -5.98 -6.04
N MET A 186 -17.88 -6.79 -5.04
CA MET A 186 -18.42 -6.28 -3.77
C MET A 186 -17.26 -5.63 -2.99
N GLY A 187 -16.82 -4.46 -3.44
CA GLY A 187 -15.87 -3.64 -2.69
C GLY A 187 -16.54 -2.95 -1.49
N PRO A 188 -15.78 -2.56 -0.46
CA PRO A 188 -16.31 -1.79 0.66
C PRO A 188 -16.91 -0.48 0.13
N LYS A 189 -18.11 -0.14 0.60
CA LYS A 189 -18.78 1.12 0.23
C LYS A 189 -17.90 2.31 0.61
N LEU A 190 -17.42 3.05 -0.39
CA LEU A 190 -16.97 4.42 -0.21
C LEU A 190 -18.13 5.25 0.36
N PRO A 191 -17.92 6.13 1.35
CA PRO A 191 -18.97 7.02 1.79
C PRO A 191 -19.42 7.89 0.62
N ALA A 192 -20.73 7.98 0.45
CA ALA A 192 -21.38 8.71 -0.64
C ALA A 192 -20.89 10.16 -0.69
N SER A 193 -20.54 10.61 -1.88
CA SER A 193 -20.32 12.02 -2.20
C SER A 193 -21.58 12.82 -1.84
N GLY A 194 -21.51 13.57 -0.74
CA GLY A 194 -22.41 14.69 -0.50
C GLY A 194 -22.22 15.70 -1.62
N THR A 195 -23.36 16.12 -2.16
CA THR A 195 -23.53 17.13 -3.21
C THR A 195 -22.82 18.44 -2.90
N ASP A 196 -22.20 19.00 -3.93
CA ASP A 196 -21.83 20.40 -4.17
C ASP A 196 -22.17 21.39 -3.04
N GLU A 197 -21.26 21.47 -2.08
CA GLU A 197 -20.93 22.75 -1.46
C GLU A 197 -19.45 22.97 -1.79
N VAL A 198 -19.18 23.93 -2.67
CA VAL A 198 -17.84 24.48 -2.85
C VAL A 198 -17.47 25.13 -1.52
N MET A 199 -16.89 24.34 -0.62
CA MET A 199 -16.21 24.81 0.58
C MET A 199 -15.02 25.65 0.14
N THR A 200 -15.31 26.90 -0.17
CA THR A 200 -14.32 27.96 -0.30
C THR A 200 -13.63 28.10 1.06
N HIS A 201 -12.38 27.65 1.14
CA HIS A 201 -11.45 27.83 2.26
C HIS A 201 -11.93 27.33 3.63
N SER A 202 -12.31 26.06 3.74
CA SER A 202 -12.54 25.42 5.04
C SER A 202 -11.23 25.33 5.84
N HIS A 203 -11.09 26.26 6.80
CA HIS A 203 -10.34 26.20 8.06
C HIS A 203 -9.02 25.41 8.10
N MET A 204 -8.13 25.56 7.10
CA MET A 204 -6.73 25.16 7.33
C MET A 204 -6.12 26.09 8.38
N SER A 205 -5.56 25.51 9.45
CA SER A 205 -4.85 26.30 10.45
C SER A 205 -3.65 27.02 9.80
N LYS A 206 -3.36 28.26 10.22
CA LYS A 206 -2.17 28.99 9.75
C LYS A 206 -0.88 28.20 9.99
N SER A 207 -0.82 27.42 11.08
CA SER A 207 0.30 26.52 11.39
C SER A 207 0.48 25.41 10.36
N THR A 208 -0.60 24.78 9.89
CA THR A 208 -0.54 23.75 8.84
C THR A 208 -0.04 24.34 7.53
N LEU A 209 -0.56 25.50 7.12
CA LEU A 209 -0.13 26.15 5.89
C LEU A 209 1.37 26.51 5.96
N ASN A 210 1.82 27.13 7.05
CA ASN A 210 3.23 27.43 7.28
C ASN A 210 4.11 26.16 7.27
N THR A 211 3.60 25.05 7.80
CA THR A 211 4.30 23.76 7.79
C THR A 211 4.50 23.25 6.37
N LEU A 212 3.45 23.27 5.55
CA LEU A 212 3.49 22.84 4.16
C LEU A 212 4.38 23.77 3.31
N GLU A 213 4.30 25.08 3.50
CA GLU A 213 5.17 26.06 2.82
C GLU A 213 6.65 25.84 3.15
N LYS A 214 6.97 25.68 4.45
CA LYS A 214 8.33 25.40 4.89
C LYS A 214 8.84 24.07 4.34
N PHE A 215 7.98 23.05 4.29
CA PHE A 215 8.34 21.74 3.76
C PHE A 215 8.54 21.75 2.24
N THR A 216 7.76 22.53 1.49
CA THR A 216 7.81 22.55 0.03
C THR A 216 8.89 23.49 -0.50
N PHE A 217 9.35 24.48 0.28
CA PHE A 217 10.40 25.42 -0.11
C PHE A 217 11.65 24.73 -0.75
N PRO A 218 12.17 25.24 -1.89
CA PRO A 218 11.78 26.48 -2.58
C PRO A 218 10.64 26.33 -3.61
N MET A 219 9.90 25.23 -3.60
CA MET A 219 8.82 24.99 -4.57
C MET A 219 7.61 25.88 -4.26
N THR A 220 6.97 26.41 -5.30
CA THR A 220 5.73 27.17 -5.15
C THR A 220 4.56 26.20 -5.04
N MET A 221 3.82 26.33 -3.93
CA MET A 221 2.62 25.55 -3.66
C MET A 221 1.37 26.41 -3.89
N THR A 222 0.39 25.88 -4.62
CA THR A 222 -0.90 26.53 -4.90
C THR A 222 -2.06 25.57 -4.67
N GLU A 223 -3.29 26.08 -4.63
CA GLU A 223 -4.52 25.25 -4.56
C GLU A 223 -4.52 24.25 -3.40
N VAL A 224 -4.08 24.68 -2.21
CA VAL A 224 -4.04 23.80 -1.04
C VAL A 224 -5.45 23.55 -0.51
N GLN A 225 -5.85 22.30 -0.43
CA GLN A 225 -7.15 21.86 0.09
C GLN A 225 -7.00 20.74 1.12
N SER A 226 -7.84 20.77 2.15
CA SER A 226 -7.92 19.68 3.13
C SER A 226 -8.80 18.56 2.57
N VAL A 227 -8.26 17.33 2.54
CA VAL A 227 -9.02 16.13 2.15
C VAL A 227 -9.75 15.54 3.35
N GLY A 228 -9.14 15.62 4.53
CA GLY A 228 -9.73 15.14 5.79
C GLY A 228 -8.74 14.38 6.66
N GLN A 229 -9.23 13.82 7.76
CA GLN A 229 -8.43 13.03 8.69
C GLN A 229 -8.10 11.65 8.10
N VAL A 230 -6.89 11.15 8.33
CA VAL A 230 -6.48 9.81 7.88
C VAL A 230 -7.19 8.75 8.74
N PRO A 231 -7.91 7.78 8.14
CA PRO A 231 -8.63 6.75 8.89
C PRO A 231 -7.73 5.99 9.86
N GLY A 232 -8.22 5.78 11.09
CA GLY A 232 -7.49 5.06 12.14
C GLY A 232 -6.45 5.88 12.90
N THR A 233 -6.29 7.17 12.57
CA THR A 233 -5.39 8.08 13.28
C THR A 233 -6.15 9.30 13.77
N SER A 234 -5.89 9.74 15.00
CA SER A 234 -6.52 10.95 15.54
C SER A 234 -5.76 12.23 15.18
N ASP A 235 -4.52 12.11 14.70
CA ASP A 235 -3.59 13.23 14.59
C ASP A 235 -2.98 13.42 13.19
N LEU A 236 -3.34 12.61 12.19
CA LEU A 236 -2.89 12.82 10.81
C LEU A 236 -4.01 13.36 9.94
N HIS A 237 -3.72 14.44 9.22
CA HIS A 237 -4.63 15.06 8.26
C HIS A 237 -4.01 15.05 6.87
N SER A 238 -4.85 14.77 5.88
CA SER A 238 -4.49 14.70 4.47
C SER A 238 -4.83 16.01 3.77
N TYR A 239 -3.91 16.44 2.91
CA TYR A 239 -4.03 17.65 2.12
C TYR A 239 -3.63 17.35 0.68
N GLU A 240 -4.28 18.04 -0.24
CA GLU A 240 -3.89 18.10 -1.64
C GLU A 240 -3.45 19.52 -1.96
N ALA A 241 -2.47 19.65 -2.86
CA ALA A 241 -2.04 20.93 -3.41
C ALA A 241 -1.50 20.72 -4.82
N LYS A 242 -1.14 21.82 -5.47
CA LYS A 242 -0.31 21.78 -6.68
C LYS A 242 1.10 22.29 -6.39
N LEU A 243 2.11 21.50 -6.73
CA LEU A 243 3.52 21.92 -6.75
C LEU A 243 3.93 22.12 -8.20
N HIS A 244 4.27 23.36 -8.58
CA HIS A 244 4.60 23.71 -9.96
C HIS A 244 3.53 23.27 -10.99
N GLY A 245 2.25 23.26 -10.60
CA GLY A 245 1.14 22.83 -11.43
C GLY A 245 0.84 21.32 -11.40
N THR A 246 1.71 20.51 -10.78
CA THR A 246 1.50 19.07 -10.59
C THR A 246 0.74 18.81 -9.30
N ALA A 247 -0.26 17.93 -9.33
CA ALA A 247 -0.96 17.52 -8.12
C ALA A 247 0.00 16.82 -7.13
N ALA A 248 -0.12 17.17 -5.85
CA ALA A 248 0.64 16.58 -4.77
C ALA A 248 -0.27 16.36 -3.56
N TRP A 249 0.02 15.30 -2.83
CA TRP A 249 -0.67 14.89 -1.63
C TRP A 249 0.29 14.89 -0.44
N PHE A 250 -0.22 15.29 0.72
CA PHE A 250 0.54 15.41 1.95
C PHE A 250 -0.25 14.80 3.10
N GLN A 251 0.46 14.18 4.04
CA GLN A 251 -0.04 13.96 5.40
C GLN A 251 0.75 14.82 6.37
N VAL A 252 0.03 15.57 7.18
CA VAL A 252 0.60 16.41 8.25
C VAL A 252 0.12 15.85 9.58
N SER A 253 1.06 15.65 10.51
CA SER A 253 0.71 15.37 11.89
C SER A 253 0.38 16.67 12.61
N GLU A 254 -0.82 16.76 13.18
CA GLU A 254 -1.27 17.91 13.95
C GLU A 254 -0.53 18.00 15.29
N ARG A 255 -0.07 16.87 15.83
CA ARG A 255 0.64 16.80 17.12
C ARG A 255 1.99 17.52 17.08
N ASN A 256 2.74 17.35 16.00
CA ASN A 256 4.10 17.88 15.89
C ASN A 256 4.24 18.95 14.79
N HIS A 257 3.18 19.24 14.04
CA HIS A 257 3.17 20.14 12.89
C HIS A 257 4.27 19.80 11.88
N GLN A 258 4.35 18.52 11.49
CA GLN A 258 5.33 18.03 10.52
C GLN A 258 4.66 17.22 9.41
N VAL A 259 5.20 17.35 8.20
CA VAL A 259 4.81 16.50 7.07
C VAL A 259 5.40 15.12 7.30
N VAL A 260 4.53 14.12 7.44
CA VAL A 260 4.90 12.71 7.68
C VAL A 260 4.87 11.89 6.40
N ALA A 261 4.07 12.29 5.42
CA ALA A 261 4.06 11.70 4.09
C ALA A 261 3.84 12.77 3.02
N TYR A 262 4.43 12.55 1.85
CA TYR A 262 4.32 13.41 0.68
C TYR A 262 4.38 12.53 -0.57
N GLU A 263 3.55 12.82 -1.55
CA GLU A 263 3.58 12.19 -2.87
C GLU A 263 3.19 13.22 -3.92
N GLU A 264 3.98 13.38 -4.96
CA GLU A 264 3.66 14.19 -6.13
C GLU A 264 3.31 13.27 -7.30
N GLN A 265 2.27 13.63 -8.06
CA GLN A 265 1.87 12.94 -9.28
C GLN A 265 2.86 13.27 -10.41
N SER A 266 4.10 12.82 -10.29
CA SER A 266 5.13 13.06 -11.30
C SER A 266 4.95 12.14 -12.51
N SER A 267 5.06 12.71 -13.71
CA SER A 267 5.26 11.92 -14.92
C SER A 267 6.70 11.41 -14.95
N SER A 268 6.89 10.12 -14.68
CA SER A 268 8.18 9.43 -14.86
C SER A 268 8.45 9.05 -16.33
N GLN A 269 7.95 9.87 -17.27
CA GLN A 269 7.99 9.59 -18.70
C GLN A 269 9.38 9.89 -19.29
N GLY A 270 9.83 9.02 -20.19
CA GLY A 270 11.14 9.10 -20.84
C GLY A 270 12.17 8.15 -20.24
N PRO A 271 13.39 8.09 -20.81
CA PRO A 271 14.44 7.24 -20.29
C PRO A 271 15.02 7.82 -18.99
N ALA A 272 15.39 6.94 -18.05
CA ALA A 272 16.18 7.33 -16.89
C ALA A 272 17.49 8.00 -17.33
N ARG A 273 17.81 9.14 -16.73
CA ARG A 273 19.01 9.94 -17.01
C ARG A 273 20.00 9.94 -15.84
N TYR A 274 19.52 9.55 -14.67
CA TYR A 274 20.28 9.51 -13.44
C TYR A 274 20.36 8.09 -12.90
N ASP A 275 21.47 7.77 -12.26
CA ASP A 275 21.65 6.49 -11.60
C ASP A 275 21.15 6.49 -10.14
N VAL A 276 21.28 5.34 -9.48
CA VAL A 276 20.86 5.15 -8.09
C VAL A 276 21.68 5.99 -7.11
N GLU A 277 22.95 6.23 -7.39
CA GLU A 277 23.86 6.96 -6.51
C GLU A 277 23.60 8.47 -6.53
N GLU A 278 23.31 9.01 -7.72
CA GLU A 278 22.84 10.37 -7.91
C GLU A 278 21.49 10.59 -7.22
N ALA A 279 20.56 9.64 -7.35
CA ALA A 279 19.26 9.66 -6.68
C ALA A 279 19.40 9.64 -5.16
N ARG A 280 20.30 8.82 -4.62
CA ARG A 280 20.62 8.75 -3.19
C ARG A 280 21.16 10.08 -2.67
N THR A 281 22.04 10.72 -3.44
CA THR A 281 22.60 12.03 -3.09
C THR A 281 21.53 13.12 -3.09
N ALA A 282 20.63 13.10 -4.10
CA ALA A 282 19.50 14.02 -4.17
C ALA A 282 18.54 13.84 -2.99
N ALA A 283 18.14 12.61 -2.69
CA ALA A 283 17.26 12.29 -1.56
C ALA A 283 17.84 12.75 -0.22
N LYS A 284 19.11 12.45 0.06
CA LYS A 284 19.78 12.86 1.29
C LYS A 284 19.84 14.38 1.42
N THR A 285 20.17 15.08 0.33
CA THR A 285 20.22 16.55 0.31
C THR A 285 18.84 17.16 0.56
N TRP A 286 17.81 16.60 -0.08
CA TRP A 286 16.43 17.05 0.08
C TRP A 286 15.90 16.84 1.49
N LEU A 287 16.22 15.69 2.12
CA LEU A 287 15.87 15.36 3.50
C LEU A 287 16.56 16.30 4.51
N ASN A 288 17.87 16.53 4.35
CA ASN A 288 18.63 17.42 5.23
C ASN A 288 18.04 18.84 5.28
N ARG A 289 17.58 19.37 4.13
CA ARG A 289 16.94 20.70 4.05
C ARG A 289 15.60 20.76 4.80
N ARG A 290 14.95 19.61 5.02
CA ARG A 290 13.66 19.47 5.72
C ARG A 290 13.82 19.10 7.19
N GLY A 291 15.04 19.15 7.72
CA GLY A 291 15.33 18.90 9.13
C GLY A 291 15.56 17.43 9.48
N PHE A 292 15.51 16.53 8.50
CA PHE A 292 15.93 15.14 8.70
C PHE A 292 17.46 15.09 8.65
N SER A 293 18.10 15.07 9.82
CA SER A 293 19.55 15.06 9.95
C SER A 293 20.04 13.72 10.48
N SER A 294 21.36 13.49 10.40
CA SER A 294 22.01 12.27 10.90
C SER A 294 21.40 11.00 10.31
N LEU A 295 21.25 10.96 8.99
CA LEU A 295 20.70 9.82 8.28
C LEU A 295 21.81 8.92 7.72
N VAL A 296 21.56 7.62 7.74
CA VAL A 296 22.35 6.64 6.98
C VAL A 296 21.43 5.85 6.06
N TRP A 297 21.86 5.61 4.83
CA TRP A 297 21.10 4.80 3.89
C TRP A 297 21.18 3.33 4.30
N THR A 298 20.12 2.56 4.11
CA THR A 298 20.09 1.13 4.45
C THR A 298 19.64 0.24 3.32
N ASN A 299 18.73 0.73 2.47
CA ASN A 299 18.18 -0.03 1.36
C ASN A 299 17.87 0.87 0.17
N THR A 300 17.92 0.29 -1.02
CA THR A 300 17.46 0.92 -2.25
C THR A 300 16.75 -0.10 -3.13
N SER A 301 15.61 0.26 -3.69
CA SER A 301 14.96 -0.50 -4.76
C SER A 301 14.59 0.42 -5.93
N ARG A 302 14.39 -0.17 -7.10
CA ARG A 302 14.02 0.56 -8.32
C ARG A 302 12.79 -0.09 -8.94
N ILE A 303 11.79 0.73 -9.24
CA ILE A 303 10.58 0.32 -9.97
C ILE A 303 10.41 1.27 -11.14
N GLY A 304 10.60 0.78 -12.36
CA GLY A 304 10.64 1.60 -13.56
C GLY A 304 11.69 2.72 -13.48
N ASN A 305 11.22 3.96 -13.56
CA ASN A 305 12.04 5.17 -13.46
C ASN A 305 11.98 5.84 -12.08
N VAL A 306 11.54 5.13 -11.05
CA VAL A 306 11.52 5.63 -9.68
C VAL A 306 12.45 4.79 -8.80
N CYS A 307 13.30 5.47 -8.04
CA CYS A 307 14.19 4.88 -7.05
C CYS A 307 13.63 5.14 -5.65
N TYR A 308 13.48 4.07 -4.88
CA TYR A 308 13.01 4.08 -3.50
C TYR A 308 14.21 3.90 -2.59
N ILE A 309 14.45 4.85 -1.71
CA ILE A 309 15.66 4.92 -0.91
C ILE A 309 15.26 5.00 0.55
N THR A 310 15.66 4.00 1.33
CA THR A 310 15.39 3.95 2.77
C THR A 310 16.58 4.51 3.53
N PHE A 311 16.31 5.53 4.34
CA PHE A 311 17.23 6.07 5.32
C PHE A 311 16.76 5.69 6.72
N VAL A 312 17.71 5.46 7.63
CA VAL A 312 17.43 5.31 9.06
C VAL A 312 18.15 6.40 9.84
N ALA A 313 17.59 6.77 10.99
CA ALA A 313 18.26 7.71 11.89
C ALA A 313 19.57 7.10 12.40
N LYS A 314 20.53 7.97 12.68
CA LYS A 314 21.81 7.64 13.29
C LYS A 314 21.98 8.49 14.55
N GLN A 315 22.30 7.84 15.66
CA GLN A 315 22.60 8.49 16.93
C GLN A 315 23.98 8.05 17.40
N GLY A 316 24.96 8.96 17.32
CA GLY A 316 26.36 8.62 17.51
C GLY A 316 26.85 7.71 16.38
N ASN A 317 27.43 6.56 16.73
CA ASN A 317 27.86 5.53 15.77
C ASN A 317 26.82 4.43 15.52
N ARG A 318 25.61 4.54 16.11
CA ARG A 318 24.56 3.52 16.04
C ARG A 318 23.42 3.95 15.12
N MET A 319 22.92 3.02 14.33
CA MET A 319 21.67 3.17 13.59
C MET A 319 20.50 3.03 14.56
N VAL A 320 19.41 3.76 14.36
CA VAL A 320 18.19 3.57 15.15
C VAL A 320 17.27 2.65 14.37
N ASP A 321 17.06 1.45 14.90
CA ASP A 321 16.16 0.48 14.31
C ASP A 321 14.73 1.02 14.31
N LYS A 322 13.95 0.68 13.27
CA LYS A 322 12.56 1.11 13.06
C LYS A 322 12.29 2.62 12.99
N LYS A 323 13.32 3.48 13.07
CA LYS A 323 13.20 4.93 12.83
C LYS A 323 13.71 5.28 11.43
N SER A 324 12.87 5.09 10.42
CA SER A 324 13.23 5.22 9.02
C SER A 324 12.40 6.26 8.26
N VAL A 325 12.95 6.69 7.12
CA VAL A 325 12.27 7.50 6.11
C VAL A 325 12.54 6.85 4.75
N VAL A 326 11.48 6.60 3.98
CA VAL A 326 11.57 6.14 2.59
C VAL A 326 11.35 7.32 1.68
N VAL A 327 12.24 7.53 0.71
CA VAL A 327 12.16 8.61 -0.27
C VAL A 327 12.03 8.04 -1.67
N LYS A 328 11.13 8.59 -2.48
CA LYS A 328 10.98 8.27 -3.90
C LYS A 328 11.64 9.35 -4.75
N VAL A 329 12.53 8.93 -5.64
CA VAL A 329 13.26 9.82 -6.54
C VAL A 329 12.99 9.42 -7.98
N ASN A 330 12.56 10.37 -8.80
CA ASN A 330 12.38 10.17 -10.24
C ASN A 330 13.74 10.20 -10.94
N LEU A 331 14.12 9.10 -11.58
CA LEU A 331 15.40 8.91 -12.27
C LEU A 331 15.49 9.62 -13.63
N VAL A 332 14.40 10.22 -14.13
CA VAL A 332 14.42 11.04 -15.36
C VAL A 332 14.98 12.43 -15.07
N ASN A 333 14.64 13.01 -13.92
CA ASN A 333 14.94 14.41 -13.58
C ASN A 333 15.65 14.60 -12.22
N ASN A 334 15.92 13.51 -11.49
CA ASN A 334 16.53 13.49 -10.16
C ASN A 334 15.76 14.25 -9.07
N GLN A 335 14.44 14.40 -9.23
CA GLN A 335 13.60 15.08 -8.25
C GLN A 335 13.01 14.09 -7.24
N VAL A 336 12.91 14.52 -5.98
CA VAL A 336 12.15 13.78 -4.96
C VAL A 336 10.67 13.98 -5.23
N VAL A 337 9.97 12.89 -5.52
CA VAL A 337 8.54 12.89 -5.86
C VAL A 337 7.69 12.23 -4.76
N GLY A 338 8.32 11.75 -3.70
CA GLY A 338 7.59 11.23 -2.55
C GLY A 338 8.46 10.95 -1.34
N MET A 339 7.83 10.89 -0.18
CA MET A 339 8.44 10.61 1.10
C MET A 339 7.42 9.92 2.02
N ASN A 340 7.85 8.90 2.75
CA ASN A 340 7.14 8.36 3.89
C ASN A 340 8.06 8.36 5.11
N ALA A 341 7.73 9.20 6.09
CA ALA A 341 8.44 9.41 7.34
C ALA A 341 7.58 9.07 8.57
N ILE A 342 6.49 8.31 8.42
CA ILE A 342 5.62 7.94 9.55
C ILE A 342 6.43 7.20 10.63
N SER A 343 7.25 6.24 10.21
CA SER A 343 8.14 5.48 11.09
C SER A 343 9.13 6.38 11.85
N TRP A 344 9.63 7.44 11.21
CA TRP A 344 10.55 8.41 11.84
C TRP A 344 9.96 9.11 13.06
N PHE A 345 8.68 9.48 13.00
CA PHE A 345 8.01 10.24 14.06
C PHE A 345 7.42 9.35 15.16
N ASN A 346 7.04 8.11 14.83
CA ASN A 346 6.50 7.17 15.82
C ASN A 346 7.56 6.60 16.77
N HIS A 347 8.83 6.72 16.41
CA HIS A 347 9.96 6.12 17.13
C HIS A 347 10.82 7.21 17.78
N HIS A 348 10.63 7.44 19.08
CA HIS A 348 11.44 8.37 19.87
C HIS A 348 12.55 7.62 20.61
N VAL A 349 13.80 7.89 20.24
CA VAL A 349 14.95 7.44 21.03
C VAL A 349 15.21 8.50 22.08
N SER A 350 15.02 8.15 23.36
CA SER A 350 15.49 9.01 24.45
C SER A 350 17.00 9.23 24.31
N PRO A 351 17.55 10.40 24.70
CA PRO A 351 18.99 10.62 24.76
C PRO A 351 19.64 9.70 25.80
N ALA A 352 19.78 8.40 25.52
CA ALA A 352 20.51 7.47 26.36
C ALA A 352 22.00 7.80 26.28
N SER A 353 22.68 7.70 27.43
CA SER A 353 24.07 8.13 27.62
C SER A 353 24.98 7.63 26.50
N THR A 354 25.65 8.57 25.83
CA THR A 354 26.42 8.46 24.60
C THR A 354 27.67 7.57 24.65
N ALA A 355 27.90 6.83 25.73
CA ALA A 355 29.06 5.95 25.89
C ALA A 355 28.63 4.53 26.27
N GLN A 356 28.28 3.72 25.27
CA GLN A 356 28.19 2.27 25.46
C GLN A 356 29.10 1.54 24.48
N THR A 357 29.91 0.64 25.02
CA THR A 357 30.88 -0.18 24.28
C THR A 357 30.17 -0.95 23.17
N VAL A 358 30.66 -0.80 21.94
CA VAL A 358 30.24 -1.61 20.80
C VAL A 358 30.99 -2.93 20.86
N MET A 359 30.30 -4.06 20.68
CA MET A 359 30.96 -5.35 20.64
C MET A 359 31.81 -5.48 19.36
N SER A 360 33.03 -6.00 19.52
CA SER A 360 33.90 -6.39 18.40
C SER A 360 33.38 -7.65 17.72
N SER A 361 33.73 -7.85 16.45
CA SER A 361 33.36 -9.06 15.67
C SER A 361 33.71 -10.37 16.39
N ASN A 362 34.84 -10.41 17.11
CA ASN A 362 35.28 -11.59 17.85
C ASN A 362 34.38 -11.92 19.05
N GLN A 363 33.65 -10.94 19.61
CA GLN A 363 32.73 -11.21 20.72
C GLN A 363 31.45 -11.93 20.28
N PHE A 364 31.18 -11.98 18.97
CA PHE A 364 30.10 -12.75 18.38
C PHE A 364 30.50 -14.18 18.00
N SER A 365 31.78 -14.54 18.11
CA SER A 365 32.24 -15.90 17.81
C SER A 365 31.56 -16.90 18.75
N GLY A 366 30.88 -17.90 18.19
CA GLY A 366 30.18 -18.94 18.95
C GLY A 366 28.73 -18.62 19.33
N LEU A 367 28.19 -17.44 18.97
CA LEU A 367 26.76 -17.15 19.13
C LEU A 367 25.90 -17.80 18.04
N PHE A 368 26.47 -18.02 16.86
CA PHE A 368 25.74 -18.52 15.70
C PHE A 368 26.10 -19.97 15.36
N SER A 369 25.17 -20.66 14.71
CA SER A 369 25.43 -21.95 14.07
C SER A 369 26.59 -21.83 13.07
N SER A 370 27.30 -22.93 12.82
CA SER A 370 28.36 -22.96 11.81
C SER A 370 27.85 -22.73 10.38
N SER A 371 26.52 -22.85 10.16
CA SER A 371 25.84 -22.60 8.88
C SER A 371 25.52 -21.13 8.63
N PHE A 372 25.51 -20.29 9.67
CA PHE A 372 25.36 -18.84 9.51
C PHE A 372 26.73 -18.18 9.29
N HIS A 373 26.84 -17.40 8.23
CA HIS A 373 28.06 -16.71 7.83
C HIS A 373 27.88 -15.19 7.95
N PRO A 374 28.26 -14.58 9.10
CA PRO A 374 28.22 -13.12 9.27
C PRO A 374 29.10 -12.41 8.23
N LYS A 375 28.58 -11.33 7.64
CA LYS A 375 29.25 -10.49 6.64
C LYS A 375 29.46 -9.06 7.12
N VAL A 376 28.46 -8.47 7.77
CA VAL A 376 28.51 -7.05 8.18
C VAL A 376 27.97 -6.89 9.60
N TYR A 377 28.73 -6.18 10.45
CA TYR A 377 28.34 -5.85 11.82
C TYR A 377 28.03 -4.35 11.90
N ARG A 378 26.83 -3.99 12.34
CA ARG A 378 26.35 -2.62 12.36
C ARG A 378 25.82 -2.28 13.76
N PRO A 379 26.47 -1.38 14.51
CA PRO A 379 25.96 -0.93 15.79
C PRO A 379 24.57 -0.30 15.62
N ALA A 380 23.65 -0.67 16.50
CA ALA A 380 22.26 -0.25 16.44
C ALA A 380 21.70 0.09 17.83
N TRP A 381 20.61 0.86 17.82
CA TRP A 381 19.65 1.01 18.90
C TRP A 381 18.42 0.21 18.48
N TYR A 382 18.18 -0.91 19.15
CA TYR A 382 17.03 -1.78 18.88
C TYR A 382 15.84 -1.34 19.74
N ALA A 383 14.68 -1.14 19.11
CA ALA A 383 13.44 -0.84 19.84
C ALA A 383 12.84 -2.14 20.39
N ALA A 384 12.98 -2.34 21.69
CA ALA A 384 12.37 -3.46 22.41
C ALA A 384 10.84 -3.33 22.46
N ALA A 385 10.17 -4.41 22.87
CA ALA A 385 8.71 -4.49 22.89
C ALA A 385 8.05 -3.47 23.86
N ASP A 386 8.76 -3.06 24.90
CA ASP A 386 8.34 -2.02 25.85
C ASP A 386 8.59 -0.59 25.34
N GLY A 387 9.11 -0.43 24.12
CA GLY A 387 9.48 0.85 23.53
C GLY A 387 10.85 1.37 23.98
N ALA A 388 11.55 0.66 24.88
CA ALA A 388 12.90 1.03 25.28
C ALA A 388 13.90 0.74 24.16
N TYR A 389 14.89 1.61 24.00
CA TYR A 389 15.97 1.39 23.04
C TYR A 389 17.16 0.71 23.73
N ILE A 390 17.50 -0.48 23.25
CA ILE A 390 18.59 -1.30 23.76
C ILE A 390 19.77 -1.23 22.78
N PRO A 391 20.99 -0.98 23.27
CA PRO A 391 22.23 -1.12 22.51
C PRO A 391 22.38 -2.54 21.97
N ALA A 392 22.46 -2.62 20.65
CA ALA A 392 22.54 -3.87 19.93
C ALA A 392 23.51 -3.76 18.76
N THR A 393 23.79 -4.89 18.14
CA THR A 393 24.49 -4.98 16.87
C THR A 393 23.62 -5.76 15.90
N SER A 394 23.30 -5.14 14.76
CA SER A 394 22.69 -5.78 13.59
C SER A 394 23.79 -6.49 12.81
N ILE A 395 23.59 -7.79 12.56
CA ILE A 395 24.56 -8.65 11.92
C ILE A 395 23.92 -9.20 10.65
N LEU A 396 24.33 -8.64 9.51
CA LEU A 396 23.97 -9.21 8.22
C LEU A 396 24.83 -10.42 7.96
N GLY A 397 24.19 -11.53 7.62
CA GLY A 397 24.87 -12.75 7.22
C GLY A 397 24.02 -13.58 6.28
N THR A 398 24.55 -14.74 5.90
CA THR A 398 23.83 -15.70 5.08
C THR A 398 23.82 -17.08 5.69
N GLU A 399 22.69 -17.78 5.59
CA GLU A 399 22.54 -19.19 5.99
C GLU A 399 21.74 -19.94 4.92
N HIS A 400 22.30 -21.07 4.45
CA HIS A 400 21.72 -21.87 3.36
C HIS A 400 21.38 -21.09 2.08
N GLY A 401 22.18 -20.08 1.75
CA GLY A 401 21.98 -19.23 0.57
C GLY A 401 21.01 -18.06 0.78
N HIS A 402 20.39 -17.95 1.95
CA HIS A 402 19.47 -16.88 2.29
C HIS A 402 20.13 -15.78 3.12
N THR A 403 19.71 -14.53 2.97
CA THR A 403 20.21 -13.37 3.70
C THR A 403 19.35 -13.08 4.93
N PHE A 404 20.02 -12.94 6.08
CA PHE A 404 19.37 -12.56 7.34
C PHE A 404 20.04 -11.35 7.97
N ASP A 405 19.25 -10.57 8.71
CA ASP A 405 19.73 -9.59 9.68
C ASP A 405 19.41 -10.06 11.09
N VAL A 406 20.45 -10.45 11.82
CA VAL A 406 20.32 -10.92 13.21
C VAL A 406 20.70 -9.79 14.15
N VAL A 407 19.77 -9.36 15.00
CA VAL A 407 20.01 -8.29 15.98
C VAL A 407 20.37 -8.90 17.31
N VAL A 408 21.55 -8.57 17.85
CA VAL A 408 22.06 -9.12 19.10
C VAL A 408 22.27 -8.01 20.12
N SER A 409 21.82 -8.20 21.36
CA SER A 409 22.06 -7.29 22.47
C SER A 409 23.55 -7.17 22.78
N ASP A 410 24.08 -5.95 22.85
CA ASP A 410 25.48 -5.72 23.19
C ASP A 410 25.79 -6.04 24.66
N LYS A 411 24.77 -6.04 25.53
CA LYS A 411 24.93 -6.29 26.97
C LYS A 411 24.80 -7.77 27.32
N SER A 412 23.71 -8.41 26.87
CA SER A 412 23.38 -9.78 27.26
C SER A 412 23.85 -10.83 26.25
N LYS A 413 24.25 -10.40 25.04
CA LYS A 413 24.52 -11.27 23.88
C LYS A 413 23.32 -12.12 23.44
N ALA A 414 22.12 -11.81 23.96
CA ALA A 414 20.90 -12.46 23.52
C ALA A 414 20.54 -12.02 22.09
N ILE A 415 20.06 -12.95 21.27
CA ILE A 415 19.43 -12.63 20.00
C ILE A 415 18.09 -11.96 20.30
N LEU A 416 17.93 -10.73 19.81
CA LEU A 416 16.75 -9.90 20.02
C LEU A 416 15.76 -9.99 18.86
N ASP A 417 16.26 -10.20 17.64
CA ASP A 417 15.45 -10.28 16.42
C ASP A 417 16.21 -11.03 15.31
N ILE A 418 15.47 -11.66 14.39
CA ILE A 418 16.00 -12.30 13.18
C ILE A 418 15.08 -11.93 12.03
N ARG A 419 15.63 -11.24 11.02
CA ARG A 419 14.88 -10.75 9.87
C ARG A 419 15.37 -11.40 8.58
N TYR A 420 14.46 -11.97 7.81
CA TYR A 420 14.73 -12.48 6.47
C TYR A 420 14.69 -11.33 5.45
N LEU A 421 15.66 -11.26 4.53
CA LEU A 421 15.86 -10.10 3.64
C LEU A 421 15.75 -10.36 2.13
N ASP A 422 15.58 -11.62 1.70
CA ASP A 422 15.51 -11.95 0.28
C ASP A 422 14.11 -11.89 -0.34
#